data_AF-A0A8S4APT5-F1
#
_entry.id   AF-A0A8S4APT5-F1
#
_cell.length_a   1.000
_cell.length_b   1.000
_cell.length_c   1.000
_cell.angle_alpha   90.00
_cell.angle_beta   90.00
_cell.angle_gamma   90.00
#
_symmetry.space_group_name_H-M   'P 1'
#
loop_
_entity.id
_entity.type
_entity.pdbx_description
1 polymer ?
#
loop_
_entity_poly.entity_id
_entity_poly.type
_entity_poly.pdbx_seq_one_letter_code
_entity_poly.pdbx_strand_id
1 'polypeptide(L)'
;MNYLVSSLRSYAVLQGLLPAKTFAFSARLSITWFIMFILSTVGVEAQLGTTPYIKHIVVGRCFTYSAIVNPRLRYDCEEIWTHFEEAVIHRPSCNVTVEHYNQMFHLMPQIWPCEKFLFWSKTRALMHSYAAVFRHFWTLEDTLAGYMFNDLVWCGQDEDSGRSFLGFDFQFCPEWAACMNHPVYSLFMKASNIYVKVSIK
;
A
#
# COMPACT_ATOMS: atom_id res chain seq x y z
N MET A 1 43.49 29.63 -23.48
CA MET A 1 43.59 30.65 -22.43
C MET A 1 43.61 32.06 -23.05
N ASN A 2 42.51 32.48 -23.69
CA ASN A 2 42.31 33.88 -24.17
C ASN A 2 40.86 34.23 -24.57
N TYR A 3 39.88 33.35 -24.35
CA TYR A 3 38.46 33.63 -24.65
C TYR A 3 37.63 34.08 -23.43
N LEU A 4 38.24 34.20 -22.24
CA LEU A 4 37.56 34.56 -21.00
C LEU A 4 37.63 36.06 -20.63
N VAL A 5 38.39 36.88 -21.36
CA VAL A 5 38.60 38.30 -20.98
C VAL A 5 37.75 39.28 -21.78
N SER A 6 37.31 38.95 -23.00
CA SER A 6 36.50 39.88 -23.82
C SER A 6 35.02 39.89 -23.44
N SER A 7 34.49 38.80 -22.89
CA SER A 7 33.09 38.74 -22.43
C SER A 7 32.84 39.65 -21.22
N LEU A 8 33.85 39.81 -20.34
CA LEU A 8 33.75 40.63 -19.12
C LEU A 8 33.69 42.15 -19.38
N ARG A 9 34.11 42.63 -20.56
CA ARG A 9 34.10 44.07 -20.86
C ARG A 9 32.72 44.59 -21.29
N SER A 10 31.85 43.72 -21.80
CA SER A 10 30.48 44.09 -22.20
C SER A 10 29.50 44.08 -21.02
N TYR A 11 29.74 43.28 -19.97
CA TYR A 11 28.88 43.25 -18.78
C TYR A 11 28.99 44.50 -17.89
N ALA A 12 30.15 45.17 -17.88
CA ALA A 12 30.36 46.36 -17.05
C ALA A 12 29.63 47.61 -17.56
N VAL A 13 29.29 47.68 -18.85
CA VAL A 13 28.61 48.85 -19.45
C VAL A 13 27.09 48.79 -19.26
N LEU A 14 26.49 47.59 -19.16
CA LEU A 14 25.04 47.44 -18.95
C LEU A 14 24.60 47.55 -17.48
N GLN A 15 25.53 47.58 -16.51
CA GLN A 15 25.22 47.75 -15.09
C GLN A 15 24.95 49.21 -14.68
N GLY A 16 25.09 50.17 -15.60
CA GLY A 16 24.95 51.60 -15.31
C GLY A 16 23.53 52.17 -15.39
N LEU A 17 22.51 51.43 -15.86
CA LEU A 17 21.22 52.04 -16.26
C LEU A 17 19.95 51.27 -15.86
N LEU A 18 20.00 50.42 -14.83
CA LEU A 18 18.78 49.82 -14.28
C LEU A 18 18.68 50.05 -12.77
N PRO A 19 17.56 50.61 -12.26
CA PRO A 19 17.42 50.96 -10.86
C PRO A 19 17.49 49.70 -9.99
N ALA A 20 18.22 49.76 -8.86
CA ALA A 20 18.37 48.65 -7.91
C ALA A 20 17.03 48.02 -7.44
N LYS A 21 15.91 48.72 -7.63
CA LYS A 21 14.55 48.25 -7.34
C LYS A 21 14.07 47.12 -8.26
N THR A 22 14.49 47.08 -9.53
CA THR A 22 14.07 46.00 -10.46
C THR A 22 14.80 44.69 -10.22
N PHE A 23 16.05 44.72 -9.74
CA PHE A 23 16.82 43.52 -9.38
C PHE A 23 16.27 42.81 -8.13
N ALA A 24 15.81 43.59 -7.16
CA ALA A 24 15.15 43.05 -5.96
C ALA A 24 13.77 42.41 -6.27
N PHE A 25 13.08 42.86 -7.33
CA PHE A 25 11.77 42.34 -7.72
C PHE A 25 11.87 40.99 -8.44
N SER A 26 12.84 40.84 -9.35
CA SER A 26 13.08 39.57 -10.07
C SER A 26 13.62 38.47 -9.15
N ALA A 27 14.50 38.81 -8.21
CA ALA A 27 15.01 37.86 -7.22
C ALA A 27 13.89 37.35 -6.29
N ARG A 28 12.94 38.22 -5.90
CA ARG A 28 11.79 37.82 -5.07
C ARG A 28 10.87 36.85 -5.80
N LEU A 29 10.58 37.08 -7.07
CA LEU A 29 9.79 36.17 -7.92
C LEU A 29 10.45 34.79 -8.08
N SER A 30 11.77 34.77 -8.29
CA SER A 30 12.56 33.53 -8.39
C SER A 30 12.61 32.74 -7.08
N ILE A 31 12.75 33.42 -5.94
CA ILE A 31 12.76 32.79 -4.61
C ILE A 31 11.37 32.24 -4.28
N THR A 32 10.29 32.98 -4.58
CA THR A 32 8.93 32.47 -4.36
C THR A 32 8.61 31.27 -5.25
N TRP A 33 9.10 31.25 -6.49
CA TRP A 33 8.98 30.08 -7.37
C TRP A 33 9.77 28.89 -6.84
N PHE A 34 11.00 29.11 -6.33
CA PHE A 34 11.79 28.07 -5.68
C PHE A 34 11.13 27.53 -4.41
N ILE A 35 10.53 28.40 -3.58
CA ILE A 35 9.80 27.99 -2.37
C ILE A 35 8.54 27.20 -2.73
N MET A 36 7.76 27.65 -3.72
CA MET A 36 6.60 26.89 -4.23
C MET A 36 7.01 25.55 -4.83
N PHE A 37 8.15 25.48 -5.52
CA PHE A 37 8.71 24.23 -6.03
C PHE A 37 9.17 23.30 -4.90
N ILE A 38 9.82 23.83 -3.85
CA ILE A 38 10.21 23.04 -2.67
C ILE A 38 8.96 22.54 -1.91
N LEU A 39 7.93 23.37 -1.72
CA LEU A 39 6.65 22.93 -1.12
C LEU A 39 5.93 21.87 -1.96
N SER A 40 6.09 21.87 -3.29
CA SER A 40 5.55 20.81 -4.16
C SER A 40 6.35 19.51 -4.15
N THR A 41 7.61 19.53 -3.68
CA THR A 41 8.46 18.32 -3.52
C THR A 41 8.37 17.69 -2.14
N VAL A 42 7.86 18.42 -1.14
CA VAL A 42 7.40 17.79 0.11
C VAL A 42 6.08 17.11 -0.22
N GLY A 43 6.18 15.92 -0.80
CA GLY A 43 5.08 14.98 -0.78
C GLY A 43 4.74 14.75 0.69
N VAL A 44 3.70 15.42 1.17
CA VAL A 44 2.94 14.89 2.29
C VAL A 44 2.35 13.61 1.74
N GLU A 45 3.09 12.52 1.90
CA GLU A 45 2.57 11.18 1.69
C GLU A 45 1.38 11.12 2.63
N ALA A 46 0.17 11.22 2.07
CA ALA A 46 -1.03 11.12 2.86
C ALA A 46 -0.90 9.78 3.58
N GLN A 47 -0.74 9.81 4.90
CA GLN A 47 -0.81 8.58 5.67
C GLN A 47 -2.24 8.08 5.50
N LEU A 48 -2.44 7.14 4.57
CA LEU A 48 -3.75 6.53 4.38
C LEU A 48 -4.03 5.65 5.60
N GLY A 49 -5.06 6.00 6.36
CA GLY A 49 -5.62 5.09 7.35
C GLY A 49 -6.25 3.86 6.69
N THR A 50 -6.93 3.07 7.53
CA THR A 50 -7.67 1.89 7.10
C THR A 50 -8.64 2.24 5.97
N THR A 51 -8.75 1.33 5.00
CA THR A 51 -9.63 1.50 3.84
C THR A 51 -11.06 1.77 4.31
N PRO A 52 -11.72 2.85 3.85
CA PRO A 52 -13.10 3.13 4.22
C PRO A 52 -14.02 1.95 3.89
N TYR A 53 -14.97 1.66 4.77
CA TYR A 53 -15.92 0.55 4.62
C TYR A 53 -15.29 -0.85 4.51
N ILE A 54 -14.08 -1.05 5.06
CA ILE A 54 -13.32 -2.30 4.97
C ILE A 54 -14.15 -3.56 5.26
N LYS A 55 -15.00 -3.55 6.30
CA LYS A 55 -15.89 -4.68 6.61
C LYS A 55 -16.77 -5.06 5.41
N HIS A 56 -17.46 -4.07 4.85
CA HIS A 56 -18.38 -4.29 3.73
C HIS A 56 -17.65 -4.79 2.49
N ILE A 57 -16.45 -4.26 2.22
CA ILE A 57 -15.63 -4.66 1.08
C ILE A 57 -15.15 -6.11 1.25
N VAL A 58 -14.57 -6.45 2.40
CA VAL A 58 -13.99 -7.77 2.68
C VAL A 58 -15.08 -8.84 2.70
N VAL A 59 -16.18 -8.60 3.42
CA VAL A 59 -17.32 -9.52 3.47
C VAL A 59 -17.98 -9.66 2.10
N GLY A 60 -18.17 -8.56 1.38
CA GLY A 60 -18.73 -8.58 0.01
C GLY A 60 -17.86 -9.38 -0.97
N ARG A 61 -16.53 -9.22 -0.91
CA ARG A 61 -15.59 -10.01 -1.71
C ARG A 61 -15.61 -11.49 -1.32
N CYS A 62 -15.74 -11.83 -0.04
CA CYS A 62 -15.90 -13.21 0.40
C CYS A 62 -17.16 -13.86 -0.21
N PHE A 63 -18.31 -13.19 -0.15
CA PHE A 63 -19.53 -13.70 -0.77
C PHE A 63 -19.39 -13.82 -2.28
N THR A 64 -18.76 -12.84 -2.94
CA THR A 64 -18.51 -12.88 -4.38
C THR A 64 -17.63 -14.08 -4.75
N TYR A 65 -16.56 -14.32 -3.98
CA TYR A 65 -15.67 -15.45 -4.19
C TYR A 65 -16.42 -16.78 -4.02
N SER A 66 -17.18 -16.91 -2.93
CA SER A 66 -17.95 -18.14 -2.65
C SER A 66 -19.07 -18.38 -3.67
N ALA A 67 -19.72 -17.34 -4.19
CA ALA A 67 -20.83 -17.52 -5.13
C ALA A 67 -20.37 -17.69 -6.58
N ILE A 68 -19.32 -17.00 -7.00
CA ILE A 68 -18.95 -16.85 -8.42
C ILE A 68 -17.61 -17.50 -8.74
N VAL A 69 -16.60 -17.34 -7.89
CA VAL A 69 -15.22 -17.78 -8.18
C VAL A 69 -15.03 -19.26 -7.84
N ASN A 70 -15.41 -19.68 -6.62
CA ASN A 70 -15.32 -21.06 -6.18
C ASN A 70 -16.59 -21.53 -5.44
N PRO A 71 -17.67 -21.82 -6.17
CA PRO A 71 -18.95 -22.26 -5.59
C PRO A 71 -18.94 -23.65 -4.97
N ARG A 72 -17.81 -24.38 -5.04
CA ARG A 72 -17.67 -25.71 -4.45
C ARG A 72 -17.48 -25.65 -2.93
N LEU A 73 -16.98 -24.53 -2.42
CA LEU A 73 -16.73 -24.32 -1.01
C LEU A 73 -17.67 -23.23 -0.48
N ARG A 74 -18.25 -23.52 0.68
CA ARG A 74 -19.05 -22.56 1.43
C ARG A 74 -18.19 -22.03 2.57
N TYR A 75 -18.24 -20.71 2.74
CA TYR A 75 -17.50 -19.99 3.75
C TYR A 75 -18.48 -19.22 4.63
N ASP A 76 -18.24 -19.21 5.93
CA ASP A 76 -18.91 -18.26 6.82
C ASP A 76 -18.14 -16.93 6.77
N CYS A 77 -18.60 -16.03 5.90
CA CYS A 77 -17.90 -14.77 5.65
C CYS A 77 -17.93 -13.81 6.85
N GLU A 78 -18.94 -13.89 7.72
CA GLU A 78 -19.01 -13.07 8.93
C GLU A 78 -18.09 -13.64 10.03
N GLU A 79 -18.01 -14.96 10.17
CA GLU A 79 -17.07 -15.60 11.10
C GLU A 79 -15.62 -15.34 10.70
N ILE A 80 -15.32 -15.45 9.40
CA ILE A 80 -14.00 -15.09 8.84
C ILE A 80 -13.66 -13.62 9.15
N TRP A 81 -14.61 -12.70 8.92
CA TRP A 81 -14.41 -11.28 9.24
C TRP A 81 -14.15 -11.06 10.72
N THR A 82 -14.90 -11.74 11.59
CA THR A 82 -14.78 -11.61 13.05
C THR A 82 -13.36 -11.95 13.50
N HIS A 83 -12.82 -13.08 13.05
CA HIS A 83 -11.44 -13.45 13.40
C HIS A 83 -10.37 -12.58 12.74
N PHE A 84 -10.65 -12.03 11.55
CA PHE A 84 -9.79 -11.01 10.96
C PHE A 84 -9.73 -9.76 11.84
N GLU A 85 -10.89 -9.25 12.23
CA GLU A 85 -11.04 -8.05 13.05
C GLU A 85 -10.35 -8.22 14.40
N GLU A 86 -10.62 -9.33 15.10
CA GLU A 86 -9.98 -9.67 16.38
C GLU A 86 -8.44 -9.73 16.31
N ALA A 87 -7.89 -10.18 15.17
CA ALA A 87 -6.44 -10.26 14.97
C ALA A 87 -5.80 -8.87 14.91
N VAL A 88 -6.53 -7.88 14.39
CA VAL A 88 -6.04 -6.52 14.13
C VAL A 88 -6.33 -5.56 15.28
N ILE A 89 -7.58 -5.49 15.76
CA ILE A 89 -8.01 -4.35 16.59
C ILE A 89 -7.51 -4.44 18.04
N HIS A 90 -7.31 -5.65 18.57
CA HIS A 90 -6.94 -5.85 19.98
C HIS A 90 -5.46 -5.60 20.28
N ARG A 91 -4.70 -5.04 19.34
CA ARG A 91 -3.24 -4.88 19.45
C ARG A 91 -2.77 -3.61 18.72
N PRO A 92 -1.62 -3.05 19.12
CA PRO A 92 -0.96 -2.00 18.35
C PRO A 92 -0.62 -2.46 16.92
N SER A 93 -0.60 -1.52 15.99
CA SER A 93 -0.40 -1.77 14.56
C SER A 93 0.97 -2.35 14.20
N CYS A 94 1.97 -2.26 15.07
CA CYS A 94 3.28 -2.91 14.86
C CYS A 94 3.47 -4.18 15.70
N ASN A 95 2.39 -4.76 16.22
CA ASN A 95 2.41 -5.96 17.05
C ASN A 95 1.42 -7.04 16.58
N VAL A 96 1.13 -7.09 15.29
CA VAL A 96 0.26 -8.10 14.68
C VAL A 96 1.12 -9.12 13.94
N THR A 97 1.37 -10.27 14.54
CA THR A 97 2.16 -11.36 13.95
C THR A 97 1.31 -12.27 13.04
N VAL A 98 1.97 -13.18 12.31
CA VAL A 98 1.30 -14.15 11.42
C VAL A 98 0.42 -15.15 12.19
N GLU A 99 0.75 -15.44 13.44
CA GLU A 99 0.02 -16.37 14.31
C GLU A 99 -1.36 -15.84 14.68
N HIS A 100 -1.50 -14.52 14.79
CA HIS A 100 -2.76 -13.88 15.12
C HIS A 100 -3.84 -14.12 14.06
N TYR A 101 -3.45 -14.30 12.80
CA TYR A 101 -4.38 -14.65 11.73
C TYR A 101 -4.69 -16.15 11.64
N ASN A 102 -4.13 -16.99 12.51
CA ASN A 102 -4.31 -18.45 12.41
C ASN A 102 -5.78 -18.85 12.39
N GLN A 103 -6.60 -18.33 13.31
CA GLN A 103 -8.02 -18.70 13.40
C GLN A 103 -8.77 -18.36 12.11
N MET A 104 -8.58 -17.14 11.58
CA MET A 104 -9.13 -16.73 10.29
C MET A 104 -8.74 -17.71 9.16
N PHE A 105 -7.46 -18.08 9.04
CA PHE A 105 -7.02 -19.00 7.99
C PHE A 105 -7.52 -20.44 8.17
N HIS A 106 -7.83 -20.89 9.38
CA HIS A 106 -8.45 -22.21 9.59
C HIS A 106 -9.87 -22.28 8.99
N LEU A 107 -10.59 -21.15 8.96
CA LEU A 107 -11.92 -21.05 8.35
C LEU A 107 -11.90 -20.85 6.83
N MET A 108 -10.71 -20.78 6.22
CA MET A 108 -10.51 -20.57 4.79
C MET A 108 -9.92 -21.80 4.09
N PRO A 109 -10.55 -22.99 4.16
CA PRO A 109 -10.07 -24.14 3.38
C PRO A 109 -10.15 -23.80 1.89
N GLN A 110 -9.19 -24.27 1.10
CA GLN A 110 -9.16 -24.06 -0.34
C GLN A 110 -8.95 -25.37 -1.08
N ILE A 111 -9.68 -25.54 -2.17
CA ILE A 111 -9.38 -26.56 -3.18
C ILE A 111 -8.38 -25.93 -4.13
N TRP A 112 -7.14 -26.42 -4.07
CA TRP A 112 -6.06 -26.01 -4.96
C TRP A 112 -6.24 -26.66 -6.33
N PRO A 113 -5.85 -25.98 -7.42
CA PRO A 113 -6.12 -26.44 -8.76
C PRO A 113 -5.00 -27.42 -9.12
N CYS A 114 -5.07 -27.99 -10.31
CA CYS A 114 -3.88 -28.57 -10.94
C CYS A 114 -3.11 -27.54 -11.79
N GLU A 115 -3.56 -26.29 -11.80
CA GLU A 115 -2.98 -25.19 -12.58
C GLU A 115 -1.63 -24.71 -12.03
N LYS A 116 -0.89 -23.96 -12.85
CA LYS A 116 0.45 -23.50 -12.50
C LYS A 116 0.37 -22.29 -11.58
N PHE A 117 1.08 -22.35 -10.47
CA PHE A 117 1.22 -21.22 -9.55
C PHE A 117 2.15 -20.17 -10.15
N LEU A 118 1.69 -18.92 -10.17
CA LEU A 118 2.44 -17.75 -10.62
C LEU A 118 2.83 -16.92 -9.41
N PHE A 119 4.12 -16.56 -9.36
CA PHE A 119 4.72 -15.76 -8.31
C PHE A 119 5.25 -14.47 -8.89
N TRP A 120 5.15 -13.37 -8.14
CA TRP A 120 5.62 -12.08 -8.59
C TRP A 120 6.14 -11.24 -7.42
N SER A 121 7.08 -10.35 -7.71
CA SER A 121 7.59 -9.36 -6.76
C SER A 121 7.96 -8.11 -7.53
N LYS A 122 7.38 -6.95 -7.14
CA LYS A 122 7.52 -5.66 -7.85
C LYS A 122 7.02 -5.64 -9.30
N THR A 123 6.54 -6.76 -9.83
CA THR A 123 6.06 -6.95 -11.21
C THR A 123 4.57 -7.26 -11.30
N ARG A 124 3.80 -6.89 -10.28
CA ARG A 124 2.36 -7.14 -10.15
C ARG A 124 1.58 -6.88 -11.43
N ALA A 125 1.67 -5.66 -11.97
CA ALA A 125 0.90 -5.23 -13.14
C ALA A 125 1.20 -6.08 -14.39
N LEU A 126 2.48 -6.40 -14.62
CA LEU A 126 2.90 -7.26 -15.72
C LEU A 126 2.35 -8.68 -15.55
N MET A 127 2.45 -9.24 -14.34
CA MET A 127 2.06 -10.62 -14.08
C MET A 127 0.55 -10.81 -14.10
N HIS A 128 -0.24 -9.86 -13.61
CA HIS A 128 -1.70 -9.91 -13.80
C HIS A 128 -2.10 -9.77 -15.26
N SER A 129 -1.41 -8.91 -16.04
CA SER A 129 -1.67 -8.81 -17.50
C SER A 129 -1.34 -10.12 -18.21
N TYR A 130 -0.26 -10.78 -17.80
CA TYR A 130 0.12 -12.10 -18.32
C TYR A 130 -0.92 -13.17 -17.95
N ALA A 131 -1.32 -13.28 -16.68
CA ALA A 131 -2.33 -14.25 -16.23
C ALA A 131 -3.72 -14.02 -16.88
N ALA A 132 -4.09 -12.77 -17.16
CA ALA A 132 -5.34 -12.45 -17.86
C ALA A 132 -5.35 -12.97 -19.32
N VAL A 133 -4.18 -13.01 -19.97
CA VAL A 133 -4.02 -13.49 -21.36
C VAL A 133 -3.83 -15.00 -21.39
N PHE A 134 -2.94 -15.51 -20.55
CA PHE A 134 -2.62 -16.91 -20.45
C PHE A 134 -3.47 -17.54 -19.35
N ARG A 135 -4.56 -18.18 -19.76
CA ARG A 135 -5.37 -19.00 -18.87
C ARG A 135 -4.50 -20.10 -18.23
N HIS A 136 -4.86 -20.53 -17.02
CA HIS A 136 -4.19 -21.58 -16.23
C HIS A 136 -3.00 -21.15 -15.37
N PHE A 137 -2.94 -19.87 -14.98
CA PHE A 137 -2.07 -19.41 -13.91
C PHE A 137 -2.89 -18.93 -12.72
N TRP A 138 -2.61 -19.49 -11.55
CA TRP A 138 -3.17 -19.00 -10.29
C TRP A 138 -2.16 -18.04 -9.67
N THR A 139 -2.57 -16.86 -9.22
CA THR A 139 -1.75 -15.95 -8.38
C THR A 139 -2.15 -16.00 -6.90
N LEU A 140 -1.41 -15.33 -6.01
CA LEU A 140 -1.82 -15.24 -4.60
C LEU A 140 -3.18 -14.52 -4.48
N GLU A 141 -3.42 -13.51 -5.31
CA GLU A 141 -4.61 -12.65 -5.31
C GLU A 141 -5.88 -13.39 -5.72
N ASP A 142 -5.74 -14.50 -6.43
CA ASP A 142 -6.87 -15.32 -6.85
C ASP A 142 -7.25 -16.37 -5.77
N THR A 143 -6.51 -16.48 -4.66
CA THR A 143 -6.91 -17.29 -3.49
C THR A 143 -8.01 -16.57 -2.70
N LEU A 144 -8.79 -17.25 -1.84
CA LEU A 144 -9.82 -16.57 -1.04
C LEU A 144 -9.25 -15.40 -0.20
N ALA A 145 -8.15 -15.63 0.53
CA ALA A 145 -7.50 -14.59 1.33
C ALA A 145 -6.96 -13.46 0.43
N GLY A 146 -6.27 -13.80 -0.66
CA GLY A 146 -5.81 -12.81 -1.63
C GLY A 146 -6.96 -11.96 -2.15
N TYR A 147 -8.00 -12.60 -2.67
CA TYR A 147 -9.16 -11.97 -3.29
C TYR A 147 -9.88 -11.03 -2.33
N MET A 148 -10.09 -11.45 -1.08
CA MET A 148 -10.74 -10.64 -0.05
C MET A 148 -9.95 -9.36 0.27
N PHE A 149 -8.64 -9.49 0.47
CA PHE A 149 -7.81 -8.42 1.04
C PHE A 149 -6.98 -7.64 0.01
N ASN A 150 -7.05 -8.02 -1.26
CA ASN A 150 -6.26 -7.40 -2.32
C ASN A 150 -6.46 -5.87 -2.40
N ASP A 151 -5.38 -5.11 -2.53
CA ASP A 151 -5.40 -3.64 -2.62
C ASP A 151 -6.06 -2.91 -1.43
N LEU A 152 -6.22 -3.58 -0.27
CA LEU A 152 -6.72 -2.96 0.95
C LEU A 152 -5.57 -2.64 1.90
N VAL A 153 -5.74 -1.55 2.65
CA VAL A 153 -4.88 -1.15 3.78
C VAL A 153 -5.70 -1.19 5.07
N TRP A 154 -5.11 -1.64 6.16
CA TRP A 154 -5.73 -1.67 7.49
C TRP A 154 -4.70 -1.62 8.61
N CYS A 155 -5.12 -1.07 9.74
CA CYS A 155 -4.36 -1.01 10.98
C CYS A 155 -5.29 -0.80 12.18
N GLY A 156 -4.84 -1.19 13.37
CA GLY A 156 -5.55 -0.94 14.62
C GLY A 156 -5.25 0.45 15.17
N GLN A 157 -6.04 0.91 16.14
CA GLN A 157 -5.68 2.11 16.91
C GLN A 157 -4.44 1.84 17.76
N ASP A 158 -3.52 2.80 17.86
CA ASP A 158 -2.36 2.73 18.76
C ASP A 158 -2.62 3.47 20.09
N GLU A 159 -1.89 3.14 21.16
CA GLU A 159 -2.06 3.75 22.50
C GLU A 159 -1.94 5.26 22.49
N ASP A 160 -1.01 5.78 21.67
CA ASP A 160 -0.70 7.21 21.56
C ASP A 160 -1.88 8.02 21.01
N SER A 161 -2.90 7.37 20.44
CA SER A 161 -4.14 8.00 20.00
C SER A 161 -5.07 8.42 21.15
N GLY A 162 -4.74 8.04 22.40
CA GLY A 162 -5.56 8.30 23.58
C GLY A 162 -6.92 7.57 23.58
N ARG A 163 -7.11 6.63 22.66
CA ARG A 163 -8.30 5.79 22.51
C ARG A 163 -7.98 4.34 22.88
N SER A 164 -8.98 3.64 23.43
CA SER A 164 -8.89 2.20 23.67
C SER A 164 -8.70 1.46 22.34
N PHE A 165 -7.90 0.37 22.34
CA PHE A 165 -7.62 -0.55 21.22
C PHE A 165 -8.87 -1.30 20.69
N LEU A 166 -9.95 -0.60 20.44
CA LEU A 166 -11.26 -1.18 20.12
C LEU A 166 -11.74 -0.67 18.77
N GLY A 167 -10.86 -0.74 17.77
CA GLY A 167 -11.23 -0.50 16.39
C GLY A 167 -10.07 -0.26 15.45
N PHE A 168 -10.42 -0.10 14.18
CA PHE A 168 -9.50 0.33 13.13
C PHE A 168 -9.16 1.81 13.26
N ASP A 169 -7.94 2.18 12.86
CA ASP A 169 -7.59 3.58 12.63
C ASP A 169 -7.85 3.93 11.16
N PHE A 170 -8.79 4.83 10.91
CA PHE A 170 -9.16 5.32 9.58
C PHE A 170 -8.44 6.60 9.18
N GLN A 171 -7.66 7.20 10.09
CA GLN A 171 -6.95 8.45 9.85
C GLN A 171 -5.48 8.18 9.52
N PHE A 172 -4.82 7.31 10.29
CA PHE A 172 -3.39 7.11 10.19
C PHE A 172 -3.05 5.63 10.35
N CYS A 173 -2.45 5.03 9.31
CA CYS A 173 -1.77 3.76 9.43
C CYS A 173 -0.26 3.94 9.23
N PRO A 174 0.58 3.19 9.97
CA PRO A 174 2.00 3.11 9.65
C PRO A 174 2.19 2.58 8.23
N GLU A 175 3.29 2.97 7.58
CA GLU A 175 3.65 2.37 6.29
C GLU A 175 3.89 0.86 6.47
N TRP A 176 3.54 0.06 5.47
CA TRP A 176 3.69 -1.41 5.55
C TRP A 176 5.14 -1.86 5.82
N ALA A 177 6.13 -1.05 5.44
CA ALA A 177 7.56 -1.29 5.68
C ALA A 177 8.09 -0.68 6.98
N ALA A 178 7.26 0.07 7.73
CA ALA A 178 7.68 0.76 8.95
C ALA A 178 8.03 -0.22 10.08
N CYS A 179 7.45 -1.43 10.08
CA CYS A 179 7.72 -2.43 11.10
C CYS A 179 7.52 -3.86 10.60
N MET A 180 8.20 -4.80 11.26
CA MET A 180 8.20 -6.22 10.87
C MET A 180 6.85 -6.91 11.08
N ASN A 181 6.10 -6.53 12.12
CA ASN A 181 4.82 -7.13 12.50
C ASN A 181 3.65 -6.20 12.15
N HIS A 182 3.70 -5.60 10.96
CA HIS A 182 2.60 -4.80 10.42
C HIS A 182 1.43 -5.72 10.03
N PRO A 183 0.15 -5.38 10.32
CA PRO A 183 -1.00 -6.26 10.12
C PRO A 183 -1.19 -6.69 8.67
N VAL A 184 -1.08 -5.76 7.72
CA VAL A 184 -1.14 -6.06 6.28
C VAL A 184 -0.03 -7.04 5.90
N TYR A 185 1.22 -6.74 6.26
CA TYR A 185 2.37 -7.56 5.95
C TYR A 185 2.24 -8.97 6.52
N SER A 186 1.84 -9.10 7.79
CA SER A 186 1.65 -10.38 8.46
C SER A 186 0.57 -11.24 7.81
N LEU A 187 -0.55 -10.65 7.35
CA LEU A 187 -1.58 -11.39 6.63
C LEU A 187 -1.04 -11.93 5.30
N PHE A 188 -0.41 -11.07 4.50
CA PHE A 188 0.14 -11.48 3.20
C PHE A 188 1.33 -12.43 3.34
N MET A 189 2.13 -12.32 4.40
CA MET A 189 3.18 -13.28 4.75
C MET A 189 2.58 -14.65 5.07
N LYS A 190 1.51 -14.71 5.87
CA LYS A 190 0.79 -15.96 6.16
C LYS A 190 0.21 -16.57 4.88
N ALA A 191 -0.47 -15.77 4.06
CA ALA A 191 -1.06 -16.21 2.80
C ALA A 191 0.01 -16.75 1.84
N SER A 192 1.12 -16.02 1.66
CA SER A 192 2.24 -16.41 0.81
C SER A 192 2.88 -17.73 1.26
N ASN A 193 3.07 -17.91 2.57
CA ASN A 193 3.61 -19.16 3.11
C ASN A 193 2.70 -20.37 2.84
N ILE A 194 1.38 -20.19 2.94
CA ILE A 194 0.42 -21.25 2.58
C ILE A 194 0.49 -21.54 1.08
N TYR A 195 0.49 -20.49 0.27
CA TYR A 195 0.53 -20.54 -1.19
C TYR A 195 1.78 -21.26 -1.74
N VAL A 196 2.96 -21.01 -1.15
CA VAL A 196 4.19 -21.74 -1.49
C VAL A 196 4.12 -23.22 -1.07
N LYS A 197 3.57 -23.52 0.11
CA LYS A 197 3.50 -24.90 0.61
C LYS A 197 2.63 -25.80 -0.26
N VAL A 198 1.61 -25.24 -0.89
CA VAL A 198 0.68 -25.99 -1.75
C VAL A 198 1.19 -26.10 -3.18
N SER A 199 2.01 -25.14 -3.65
CA SER A 199 2.56 -25.15 -5.00
C SER A 199 3.68 -26.17 -5.23
N ILE A 200 4.27 -26.70 -4.14
CA ILE A 200 5.39 -27.66 -4.19
C ILE A 200 4.88 -29.11 -4.06
N LYS A 201 3.59 -29.32 -3.83
CA LYS A 201 2.96 -30.65 -3.76
C LYS A 201 2.48 -31.11 -5.15
#